data_AF-A0A6J4R078-F1
#
_entry.id   AF-A0A6J4R078-F1
#
_cell.length_a   1.000
_cell.length_b   1.000
_cell.length_c   1.000
_cell.angle_alpha   90.00
_cell.angle_beta   90.00
_cell.angle_gamma   90.00
#
_symmetry.space_group_name_H-M   'P 1'
#
loop_
_entity.id
_entity.type
_entity.pdbx_description
1 polymer ?
#
loop_
_entity_poly.entity_id
_entity_poly.type
_entity_poly.pdbx_seq_one_letter_code
_entity_poly.pdbx_strand_id
1 'polypeptide(L)' 'MDNRLARHPSPTLPLWGWTALALMLIFLFVLLSASGALLVPLFGQAAGAFDYLHEFAHDGRHLLAAPCH' A
#
# COMPACT_ATOMS: atom_id res chain seq x y z
N MET A 1 19.32 33.67 -34.36
CA MET A 1 19.19 33.45 -32.90
C MET A 1 17.93 32.63 -32.74
N ASP A 2 18.10 31.32 -32.78
CA ASP A 2 17.02 30.41 -33.16
C ASP A 2 16.43 29.83 -31.89
N ASN A 3 15.33 30.42 -31.45
CA ASN A 3 14.63 30.10 -30.22
C ASN A 3 13.76 28.84 -30.40
N ARG A 4 14.39 27.69 -30.59
CA ARG A 4 13.72 26.38 -30.58
C ARG A 4 13.91 25.73 -29.21
N LEU A 5 13.24 26.27 -28.20
CA LEU A 5 12.93 25.50 -27.00
C LEU A 5 12.00 24.35 -27.44
N ALA A 6 12.60 23.21 -27.75
CA ALA A 6 11.88 21.99 -28.06
C ALA A 6 10.92 21.71 -26.91
N ARG A 7 9.62 21.85 -27.18
CA ARG A 7 8.57 21.51 -26.23
C ARG A 7 8.60 20.00 -26.10
N HIS A 8 9.36 19.49 -25.13
CA HIS A 8 9.33 18.08 -24.82
C HIS A 8 7.90 17.73 -24.39
N PRO A 9 7.24 16.76 -25.04
CA PRO A 9 5.95 16.31 -24.56
C PRO A 9 6.14 15.85 -23.11
N SER A 10 5.33 16.39 -22.20
CA SER A 10 5.35 15.97 -20.81
C SER A 10 5.10 14.45 -20.79
N PRO A 11 5.99 13.65 -20.19
CA PRO A 11 5.75 12.22 -20.08
C PRO A 11 4.44 12.02 -19.30
N THR A 12 3.44 11.46 -19.97
CA THR A 12 2.15 11.11 -19.37
C THR A 12 2.22 9.64 -18.99
N LEU A 13 1.94 9.36 -17.71
CA LEU A 13 1.87 7.99 -17.24
C LEU A 13 0.66 7.31 -17.90
N PRO A 14 0.84 6.11 -18.48
CA PRO A 14 -0.28 5.37 -19.03
C PRO A 14 -1.25 4.97 -17.90
N LEU A 15 -2.54 4.83 -18.22
CA LEU A 15 -3.58 4.54 -17.22
C LEU A 15 -3.27 3.31 -16.36
N TRP A 16 -2.71 2.25 -16.97
CA TRP A 16 -2.31 1.04 -16.24
C TRP A 16 -1.22 1.30 -15.19
N GLY A 17 -0.37 2.32 -15.39
CA GLY A 17 0.63 2.73 -14.41
C GLY A 17 -0.01 3.27 -13.14
N TRP A 18 -1.10 4.03 -13.28
CA TRP A 18 -1.91 4.48 -12.15
C TRP A 18 -2.64 3.32 -11.46
N THR A 19 -3.17 2.37 -12.23
CA THR A 19 -3.78 1.16 -11.68
C THR A 19 -2.77 0.33 -10.90
N ALA A 20 -1.57 0.13 -11.44
CA ALA A 20 -0.50 -0.61 -10.78
C ALA A 20 -0.05 0.08 -9.48
N LEU A 21 0.08 1.41 -9.49
CA LEU A 21 0.38 2.19 -8.30
C LEU A 21 -0.72 2.02 -7.22
N ALA A 22 -1.98 2.12 -7.62
CA ALA A 22 -3.10 1.93 -6.69
C ALA A 22 -3.11 0.53 -6.08
N LEU A 23 -2.91 -0.51 -6.89
CA LEU A 23 -2.81 -1.89 -6.41
C LEU A 23 -1.63 -2.07 -5.46
N MET A 24 -0.46 -1.53 -5.79
CA MET A 24 0.72 -1.56 -4.93
C MET A 24 0.44 -0.94 -3.57
N LEU A 25 -0.21 0.24 -3.53
CA LEU A 25 -0.56 0.92 -2.28
C LEU A 25 -1.57 0.12 -1.45
N ILE A 26 -2.56 -0.50 -2.09
CA ILE A 26 -3.54 -1.36 -1.41
C ILE A 26 -2.85 -2.59 -0.82
N PHE A 27 -1.99 -3.26 -1.59
CA PHE A 27 -1.23 -4.42 -1.10
C PHE A 27 -0.32 -4.05 0.06
N LEU A 28 0.38 -2.92 -0.04
CA LEU A 28 1.23 -2.42 1.04
C LEU A 28 0.40 -2.13 2.29
N PHE A 29 -0.75 -1.48 2.15
CA PHE A 29 -1.66 -1.22 3.26
C PHE A 29 -2.11 -2.51 3.95
N VAL A 30 -2.59 -3.50 3.19
CA VAL A 30 -3.01 -4.80 3.74
C VAL A 30 -1.86 -5.50 4.46
N LEU A 31 -0.66 -5.50 3.86
CA LEU A 31 0.52 -6.14 4.44
C LEU A 31 0.94 -5.49 5.76
N LEU A 32 0.95 -4.16 5.82
CA LEU A 32 1.27 -3.42 7.04
C LEU A 32 0.21 -3.65 8.12
N SER A 33 -1.08 -3.63 7.78
CA SER A 33 -2.16 -3.93 8.72
C SER A 33 -2.06 -5.36 9.26
N ALA A 34 -1.78 -6.35 8.41
CA ALA A 34 -1.61 -7.76 8.83
C ALA A 34 -0.41 -7.98 9.77
N SER A 35 0.55 -7.06 9.76
CA SER A 35 1.78 -7.12 10.54
C SER A 35 1.68 -6.43 11.92
N GLY A 36 0.48 -6.03 12.33
CA GLY A 36 0.20 -5.43 13.63
C GLY A 36 0.38 -3.91 13.62
N ALA A 37 1.12 -3.38 14.59
CA ALA A 37 1.22 -1.93 14.82
C ALA A 37 2.08 -1.14 13.81
N LEU A 38 2.41 -1.69 12.63
CA LEU A 38 3.29 -1.01 11.66
C LEU A 38 2.67 0.24 11.04
N LEU A 39 1.35 0.40 11.10
CA LEU A 39 0.64 1.61 10.66
C LEU A 39 0.60 2.72 11.72
N VAL A 40 0.89 2.41 13.00
CA VAL A 40 0.83 3.39 14.10
C VAL A 40 1.75 4.60 13.87
N PRO A 41 2.99 4.47 13.36
CA PRO A 41 3.85 5.62 13.10
C PRO A 41 3.29 6.59 12.05
N LEU A 42 2.44 6.12 11.14
CA LEU A 42 1.90 6.92 10.05
C LEU A 42 0.52 7.50 10.37
N PHE A 43 -0.32 6.73 11.07
CA PHE A 43 -1.74 7.06 11.30
C PHE A 43 -2.11 7.27 12.78
N GLY A 44 -1.19 7.05 13.71
CA GLY A 44 -1.45 7.17 15.14
C GLY A 44 -2.58 6.25 15.60
N GLN A 45 -3.48 6.75 16.46
CA GLN A 45 -4.60 5.98 16.99
C GLN A 45 -5.60 5.52 15.92
N ALA A 46 -5.65 6.19 14.76
CA ALA A 46 -6.50 5.76 13.65
C ALA A 46 -6.04 4.42 13.06
N ALA A 47 -4.78 4.00 13.27
CA ALA A 47 -4.30 2.69 12.86
C ALA A 47 -5.09 1.55 13.52
N GLY A 48 -5.53 1.74 14.78
CA GLY A 48 -6.36 0.75 15.48
C GLY A 48 -7.75 0.55 14.86
N ALA A 49 -8.23 1.48 14.02
CA ALA A 49 -9.48 1.26 13.28
C ALA A 49 -9.37 0.13 12.24
N PHE A 50 -8.14 -0.24 11.84
CA PHE A 50 -7.86 -1.29 10.86
C PHE A 50 -7.38 -2.60 11.48
N ASP A 51 -7.46 -2.74 12.81
CA ASP A 51 -7.01 -3.94 13.53
C ASP A 51 -7.79 -5.21 13.12
N TYR A 52 -8.99 -5.06 12.57
CA TYR A 52 -9.74 -6.20 12.03
C TYR A 52 -8.99 -6.94 10.92
N LEU A 53 -8.13 -6.26 10.15
CA LEU A 53 -7.27 -6.92 9.15
C LEU A 53 -6.13 -7.69 9.81
N HIS A 54 -5.60 -7.19 10.93
CA HIS A 54 -4.60 -7.89 11.71
C HIS A 54 -5.20 -9.18 12.28
N GLU A 55 -6.35 -9.09 12.93
CA GLU A 55 -7.04 -10.24 13.50
C GLU A 55 -7.47 -11.25 12.44
N PHE A 56 -8.02 -10.79 11.30
CA PHE A 56 -8.34 -11.69 10.19
C PHE A 56 -7.11 -12.46 9.68
N ALA A 57 -5.97 -11.78 9.52
CA ALA A 57 -4.73 -12.41 9.09
C ALA A 57 -4.09 -13.29 10.17
N HIS A 58 -4.33 -12.99 11.44
CA HIS A 58 -3.94 -13.81 12.59
C HIS A 58 -4.76 -15.10 12.63
N ASP A 59 -6.09 -15.00 12.55
CA ASP A 59 -7.01 -16.15 12.49
C ASP A 59 -6.75 -17.04 11.26
N GLY A 60 -6.47 -16.44 10.11
CA GLY A 60 -6.07 -17.18 8.92
C GLY A 60 -4.78 -17.99 9.13
N ARG A 61 -3.80 -17.45 9.86
CA ARG A 61 -2.57 -18.17 10.22
C ARG A 61 -2.86 -19.33 11.16
N HIS A 62 -3.74 -19.13 12.14
CA HIS A 62 -4.23 -20.21 13.00
C HIS A 62 -4.90 -21.33 12.19
N LEU A 63 -5.79 -20.97 11.26
CA LEU A 63 -6.49 -21.92 10.40
C LEU A 63 -5.54 -22.72 9.50
N LEU A 64 -4.49 -22.08 9.01
CA LEU A 64 -3.49 -22.69 8.13
C LEU A 64 -2.34 -23.37 8.91
N ALA A 65 -2.45 -23.48 10.23
CA ALA A 65 -1.43 -24.00 11.14
C ALA A 65 -0.04 -23.35 10.94
N ALA A 66 -0.03 -22.09 10.50
CA ALA A 66 1.19 -21.31 10.37
C ALA A 66 1.61 -20.81 11.76
N PRO A 67 2.90 -20.84 12.09
CA PRO A 67 3.38 -20.34 13.38
C PRO A 67 3.09 -18.84 13.53
N CYS A 68 2.55 -18.48 14.69
CA CYS A 68 2.33 -17.13 15.16
C CYS A 68 3.28 -16.82 16.33
N HIS A 69 3.61 -15.55 16.52
CA HIS A 69 4.63 -15.07 17.46
C HIS A 69 4.25 -15.29 18.94
#